data_AF-A0A7Y8IDI9-F1
#
_entry.id   AF-A0A7Y8IDI9-F1
#
_cell.length_a   1.000
_cell.length_b   1.000
_cell.length_c   1.000
_cell.angle_alpha   90.00
_cell.angle_beta   90.00
_cell.angle_gamma   90.00
#
_symmetry.space_group_name_H-M   'P 1'
#
loop_
_entity.id
_entity.type
_entity.pdbx_description
1 polymer ?
#
loop_
_entity_poly.entity_id
_entity_poly.type
_entity_poly.pdbx_seq_one_letter_code
_entity_poly.pdbx_strand_id
1 'polypeptide(L)'
;MAGQRILFPSIALVVLSLIPFCSMAEVGPTTINFWPLFQYTSDRTEGVKEVNVLGPLLLWRKEARQKQWAIRPLLYWTGDGAEPLDRLEFLYPLGKYQMKEGEKKGYLFPLSVYKEEIFDGKKKWDFQFFPFFTGETEGGKNYSGVFPLFGTLLDRYGKDEIRFYLWPLYSRSISEGVSTTNLLWPFFSSTEGERKRGERFWPIYGRKEEVGVSDKEFFLWPIFIRERKGIDTDDPVDERMIFPLYRVKESKHFESKTFLWPFFSHTIDRATGFEQWDLPWPIFQTLKGEDLKGMRIFPLYGYKEKGDEMRRGFLLYPLYQWEEDRKDDVYERTIRILLLSRIRKGKESQAAEKERSIRIWPFFDYEKDAIGQEKLSILYLLPFKEEGLERNLFPLFRIFRWEKDPKRGTSTDLLWGFYKRVKREETDSWEIAHLIGMKRERDRKAISLFKGLFLYKSDGKEANLRLFYLPFRLRWSYGNAEPPPQQ
;
A
#
# COMPACT_ATOMS: atom_id res chain seq x y z
N MET A 1 -24.09 49.90 -6.94
CA MET A 1 -23.53 48.82 -6.09
C MET A 1 -24.65 47.87 -5.68
N ALA A 2 -24.89 46.82 -6.49
CA ALA A 2 -26.05 45.94 -6.41
C ALA A 2 -25.70 44.49 -5.99
N GLY A 3 -24.63 44.29 -5.21
CA GLY A 3 -24.07 42.95 -4.93
C GLY A 3 -24.35 42.36 -3.54
N GLN A 4 -24.84 43.14 -2.56
CA GLN A 4 -24.91 42.68 -1.16
C GLN A 4 -26.28 42.15 -0.70
N ARG A 5 -27.33 42.22 -1.52
CA ARG A 5 -28.69 41.79 -1.10
C ARG A 5 -29.07 40.35 -1.51
N ILE A 6 -28.24 39.65 -2.29
CA ILE A 6 -28.55 38.29 -2.79
C ILE A 6 -27.94 37.19 -1.89
N LEU A 7 -26.91 37.50 -1.08
CA LEU A 7 -26.26 36.52 -0.20
C LEU A 7 -27.08 36.17 1.05
N PHE A 8 -27.81 37.11 1.63
CA PHE A 8 -28.65 36.87 2.82
C PHE A 8 -29.85 35.93 2.59
N PRO A 9 -30.66 36.06 1.51
CA PRO A 9 -31.74 35.10 1.26
C PRO A 9 -31.22 33.70 0.91
N SER A 10 -30.03 33.60 0.33
CA SER A 10 -29.40 32.32 -0.02
C SER A 10 -28.99 31.53 1.23
N ILE A 11 -28.40 32.19 2.23
CA ILE A 11 -28.02 31.57 3.51
C ILE A 11 -29.26 31.22 4.34
N ALA A 12 -30.27 32.09 4.34
CA ALA A 12 -31.54 31.81 5.01
C ALA A 12 -32.28 30.60 4.38
N LEU A 13 -32.25 30.44 3.05
CA LEU A 13 -32.84 29.29 2.37
C LEU A 13 -32.10 27.98 2.69
N VAL A 14 -30.77 28.02 2.80
CA VAL A 14 -29.96 26.88 3.25
C VAL A 14 -30.31 26.51 4.68
N VAL A 15 -30.39 27.49 5.60
CA VAL A 15 -30.78 27.25 7.00
C VAL A 15 -32.22 26.73 7.11
N LEU A 16 -33.17 27.25 6.34
CA LEU A 16 -34.56 26.76 6.29
C LEU A 16 -34.69 25.36 5.67
N SER A 17 -33.79 24.99 4.74
CA SER A 17 -33.73 23.63 4.19
C SER A 17 -33.15 22.58 5.15
N LEU A 18 -32.43 23.01 6.20
CA LEU A 18 -31.84 22.14 7.23
C LEU A 18 -32.83 21.75 8.34
N ILE A 19 -33.78 22.64 8.67
CA ILE A 19 -34.78 22.44 9.74
C ILE A 19 -35.67 21.19 9.57
N PRO A 20 -36.11 20.77 8.35
CA PRO A 20 -37.08 19.69 8.25
C PRO A 20 -36.52 18.27 8.35
N PHE A 21 -35.21 18.07 8.18
CA PHE A 21 -34.59 16.74 8.29
C PHE A 21 -34.32 16.32 9.74
N CYS A 22 -34.17 17.27 10.66
CA CYS A 22 -33.97 16.98 12.08
C CYS A 22 -35.19 16.33 12.76
N SER A 23 -36.41 16.56 12.26
CA SER A 23 -37.65 16.05 12.89
C SER A 23 -37.90 14.54 12.70
N MET A 24 -37.02 13.80 12.01
CA MET A 24 -37.03 12.32 11.99
C MET A 24 -35.67 11.71 12.37
N ALA A 25 -34.80 12.50 13.00
CA ALA A 25 -33.47 12.10 13.43
C ALA A 25 -33.49 11.52 14.85
N GLU A 26 -34.29 10.49 15.10
CA GLU A 26 -34.22 9.79 16.40
C GLU A 26 -33.32 8.55 16.38
N VAL A 27 -33.10 7.88 15.25
CA VAL A 27 -32.27 6.64 15.25
C VAL A 27 -31.35 6.44 14.03
N GLY A 28 -31.43 7.30 12.99
CA GLY A 28 -30.67 7.10 11.73
C GLY A 28 -29.50 8.08 11.50
N PRO A 29 -28.56 7.75 10.59
CA PRO A 29 -27.52 8.68 10.16
C PRO A 29 -28.15 9.92 9.52
N THR A 30 -27.62 11.10 9.86
CA THR A 30 -28.07 12.36 9.27
C THR A 30 -27.19 12.69 8.08
N THR A 31 -27.79 12.79 6.90
CA THR A 31 -27.12 13.10 5.64
C THR A 31 -27.66 14.37 5.00
N ILE A 32 -26.77 15.28 4.63
CA ILE A 32 -27.06 16.44 3.79
C ILE A 32 -26.20 16.28 2.53
N ASN A 33 -26.82 16.35 1.37
CA ASN A 33 -26.14 16.05 0.10
C ASN A 33 -26.53 17.07 -0.97
N PHE A 34 -25.65 18.03 -1.20
CA PHE A 34 -25.68 19.00 -2.28
C PHE A 34 -24.55 18.69 -3.26
N TRP A 35 -24.57 17.48 -3.81
CA TRP A 35 -23.57 17.05 -4.78
C TRP A 35 -23.48 18.00 -6.00
N PRO A 36 -22.27 18.27 -6.54
CA PRO A 36 -20.97 17.83 -6.03
C PRO A 36 -20.39 18.76 -4.96
N LEU A 37 -21.06 19.87 -4.66
CA LEU A 37 -20.49 20.98 -3.90
C LEU A 37 -20.28 20.64 -2.43
N PHE A 38 -21.23 19.99 -1.77
CA PHE A 38 -21.17 19.75 -0.33
C PHE A 38 -21.91 18.49 0.07
N GLN A 39 -21.30 17.68 0.94
CA GLN A 39 -21.94 16.55 1.59
C GLN A 39 -21.54 16.50 3.06
N TYR A 40 -22.50 16.24 3.92
CA TYR A 40 -22.30 15.99 5.34
C TYR A 40 -22.97 14.68 5.72
N THR A 41 -22.23 13.81 6.41
CA THR A 41 -22.74 12.56 6.96
C THR A 41 -22.37 12.49 8.42
N SER A 42 -23.36 12.27 9.29
CA SER A 42 -23.13 12.02 10.72
C SER A 42 -23.83 10.73 11.10
N ASP A 43 -23.05 9.70 11.41
CA ASP A 43 -23.55 8.48 12.03
C ASP A 43 -23.31 8.54 13.53
N ARG A 44 -24.39 8.67 14.31
CA ARG A 44 -24.32 8.73 15.77
C ARG A 44 -23.96 7.38 16.40
N THR A 45 -24.28 6.27 15.73
CA THR A 45 -23.99 4.92 16.24
C THR A 45 -22.51 4.58 16.17
N GLU A 46 -21.82 5.08 15.15
CA GLU A 46 -20.38 4.86 14.95
C GLU A 46 -19.50 6.02 15.44
N GLY A 47 -20.12 7.14 15.83
CA GLY A 47 -19.39 8.35 16.21
C GLY A 47 -18.63 9.01 15.04
N VAL A 48 -19.01 8.69 13.80
CA VAL A 48 -18.34 9.19 12.59
C VAL A 48 -19.05 10.44 12.08
N LYS A 49 -18.28 11.49 11.86
CA LYS A 49 -18.71 12.72 11.16
C LYS A 49 -17.82 12.93 9.96
N GLU A 50 -18.40 13.06 8.78
CA GLU A 50 -17.70 13.23 7.53
C GLU A 50 -18.29 14.40 6.74
N VAL A 51 -17.42 15.26 6.22
CA VAL A 51 -17.73 16.37 5.33
C VAL A 51 -16.91 16.18 4.05
N ASN A 52 -17.57 16.19 2.90
CA ASN A 52 -16.94 16.18 1.58
C ASN A 52 -17.36 17.44 0.81
N VAL A 53 -16.41 18.11 0.15
CA VAL A 53 -16.66 19.31 -0.66
C VAL A 53 -16.02 19.15 -2.02
N LEU A 54 -16.76 19.51 -3.07
CA LEU A 54 -16.38 19.29 -4.49
C LEU A 54 -16.05 17.81 -4.77
N GLY A 55 -16.97 16.92 -4.41
CA GLY A 55 -16.78 15.47 -4.51
C GLY A 55 -15.71 14.99 -3.52
N PRO A 56 -14.65 14.28 -3.96
CA PRO A 56 -13.62 13.73 -3.07
C PRO A 56 -12.47 14.70 -2.78
N LEU A 57 -12.45 15.90 -3.38
CA LEU A 57 -11.31 16.81 -3.35
C LEU A 57 -11.00 17.32 -1.94
N LEU A 58 -12.02 17.81 -1.24
CA LEU A 58 -11.88 18.30 0.12
C LEU A 58 -12.60 17.34 1.08
N LEU A 59 -11.88 16.78 2.05
CA LEU A 59 -12.43 15.89 3.07
C LEU A 59 -12.12 16.44 4.44
N TRP A 60 -13.09 16.34 5.35
CA TRP A 60 -12.88 16.36 6.78
C TRP A 60 -13.63 15.19 7.41
N ARG A 61 -12.95 14.38 8.20
CA ARG A 61 -13.52 13.21 8.85
C ARG A 61 -13.07 13.15 10.30
N LYS A 62 -14.01 12.88 11.19
CA LYS A 62 -13.77 12.66 12.61
C LYS A 62 -14.43 11.35 13.02
N GLU A 63 -13.63 10.47 13.59
CA GLU A 63 -14.05 9.21 14.22
C GLU A 63 -13.82 9.30 15.73
N ALA A 64 -14.12 8.20 16.46
CA ALA A 64 -13.98 8.15 17.91
C ALA A 64 -12.57 8.54 18.40
N ARG A 65 -11.52 8.09 17.70
CA ARG A 65 -10.11 8.33 18.06
C ARG A 65 -9.33 9.13 17.03
N GLN A 66 -9.72 9.08 15.76
CA GLN A 66 -8.96 9.68 14.66
C GLN A 66 -9.65 10.92 14.06
N LYS A 67 -8.83 11.88 13.66
CA LYS A 67 -9.24 13.06 12.89
C LYS A 67 -8.44 13.09 11.60
N GLN A 68 -9.10 13.41 10.50
CA GLN A 68 -8.51 13.41 9.17
C GLN A 68 -9.02 14.61 8.38
N TRP A 69 -8.17 15.19 7.55
CA TRP A 69 -8.60 16.14 6.53
C TRP A 69 -7.72 16.01 5.29
N ALA A 70 -8.25 16.38 4.14
CA ALA A 70 -7.54 16.26 2.88
C ALA A 70 -7.90 17.38 1.91
N ILE A 71 -6.91 17.76 1.10
CA ILE A 71 -7.03 18.52 -0.13
C ILE A 71 -6.41 17.66 -1.22
N ARG A 72 -7.18 16.70 -1.75
CA ARG A 72 -6.66 15.68 -2.66
C ARG A 72 -6.34 16.25 -4.05
N PRO A 73 -5.28 15.77 -4.73
CA PRO A 73 -4.25 14.84 -4.23
C PRO A 73 -3.08 15.55 -3.53
N LEU A 74 -3.21 16.84 -3.21
CA LEU A 74 -2.12 17.69 -2.74
C LEU A 74 -1.70 17.40 -1.30
N LEU A 75 -2.67 17.28 -0.38
CA LEU A 75 -2.43 17.15 1.05
C LEU A 75 -3.40 16.15 1.69
N TYR A 76 -2.91 15.34 2.61
CA TYR A 76 -3.73 14.50 3.48
C TYR A 76 -3.13 14.43 4.88
N TRP A 77 -3.92 14.81 5.88
CA TRP A 77 -3.53 14.79 7.27
C TRP A 77 -4.32 13.75 8.06
N THR A 78 -3.65 13.07 8.98
CA THR A 78 -4.22 12.14 9.95
C THR A 78 -3.64 12.41 11.33
N GLY A 79 -4.49 12.66 12.30
CA GLY A 79 -4.11 12.68 13.72
C GLY A 79 -4.90 11.64 14.50
N ASP A 80 -4.23 10.94 15.40
CA ASP A 80 -4.87 10.10 16.42
C ASP A 80 -4.88 10.82 17.77
N GLY A 81 -5.97 10.72 18.52
CA GLY A 81 -6.11 11.30 19.85
C GLY A 81 -5.74 10.35 20.99
N ALA A 82 -5.63 9.05 20.73
CA ALA A 82 -5.27 8.04 21.72
C ALA A 82 -3.77 7.69 21.69
N GLU A 83 -3.17 7.69 20.51
CA GLU A 83 -1.73 7.53 20.31
C GLU A 83 -1.14 8.85 19.76
N PRO A 84 0.12 9.20 20.06
CA PRO A 84 0.78 10.38 19.49
C PRO A 84 1.18 10.12 18.03
N LEU A 85 0.19 9.84 17.18
CA LEU A 85 0.34 9.70 15.73
C LEU A 85 -0.15 10.96 15.04
N ASP A 86 0.77 11.65 14.39
CA ASP A 86 0.47 12.75 13.47
C ASP A 86 1.13 12.45 12.11
N ARG A 87 0.36 12.45 11.03
CA ARG A 87 0.83 12.13 9.69
C ARG A 87 0.31 13.16 8.70
N LEU A 88 1.22 13.72 7.92
CA LEU A 88 0.93 14.61 6.81
C LEU A 88 1.55 14.06 5.52
N GLU A 89 0.74 13.85 4.51
CA GLU A 89 1.13 13.35 3.19
C GLU A 89 0.99 14.51 2.18
N PHE A 90 1.99 14.72 1.33
CA PHE A 90 2.05 15.80 0.34
C PHE A 90 2.29 15.20 -1.04
N LEU A 91 1.39 15.42 -2.00
CA LEU A 91 1.49 14.86 -3.35
C LEU A 91 1.91 13.38 -3.34
N TYR A 92 1.27 12.58 -2.48
CA TYR A 92 1.71 11.21 -2.19
C TYR A 92 1.90 10.39 -3.48
N PRO A 93 3.03 9.66 -3.65
CA PRO A 93 4.03 9.32 -2.63
C PRO A 93 5.22 10.29 -2.52
N LEU A 94 5.19 11.47 -3.15
CA LEU A 94 6.37 12.36 -3.25
C LEU A 94 6.82 12.94 -1.91
N GLY A 95 5.88 13.23 -1.01
CA GLY A 95 6.19 13.78 0.31
C GLY A 95 5.38 13.14 1.42
N LYS A 96 6.02 12.91 2.56
CA LYS A 96 5.35 12.44 3.78
C LYS A 96 6.11 12.92 5.00
N TYR A 97 5.40 13.33 6.03
CA TYR A 97 5.89 13.58 7.37
C TYR A 97 5.04 12.77 8.35
N GLN A 98 5.68 12.14 9.33
CA GLN A 98 5.02 11.31 10.30
C GLN A 98 5.73 11.42 11.64
N MET A 99 4.98 11.72 12.68
CA MET A 99 5.37 11.67 14.08
C MET A 99 4.63 10.51 14.75
N LYS A 100 5.38 9.71 15.50
CA LYS A 100 4.94 8.63 16.38
C LYS A 100 5.66 8.78 17.71
N GLU A 101 5.23 8.06 18.74
CA GLU A 101 5.89 8.06 20.04
C GLU A 101 7.39 7.75 19.89
N GLY A 102 8.25 8.69 20.25
CA GLY A 102 9.70 8.56 20.15
C GLY A 102 10.29 8.55 18.73
N GLU A 103 9.50 8.68 17.66
CA GLU A 103 9.97 8.66 16.26
C GLU A 103 9.34 9.80 15.45
N LYS A 104 10.15 10.60 14.76
CA LYS A 104 9.70 11.48 13.67
C LYS A 104 10.43 11.11 12.41
N LYS A 105 9.71 11.01 11.30
CA LYS A 105 10.30 10.77 9.99
C LYS A 105 9.59 11.58 8.93
N GLY A 106 10.36 12.11 8.00
CA GLY A 106 9.83 12.80 6.84
C GLY A 106 10.69 12.57 5.63
N TYR A 107 10.09 12.67 4.46
CA TYR A 107 10.83 12.73 3.22
C TYR A 107 10.07 13.59 2.20
N LEU A 108 10.83 14.17 1.29
CA LEU A 108 10.39 14.80 0.07
C LEU A 108 11.26 14.25 -1.05
N PHE A 109 10.78 13.24 -1.76
CA PHE A 109 11.55 12.54 -2.78
C PHE A 109 11.82 13.46 -3.99
N PRO A 110 13.05 13.46 -4.54
CA PRO A 110 14.29 12.86 -4.04
C PRO A 110 15.16 13.82 -3.19
N LEU A 111 14.65 15.00 -2.85
CA LEU A 111 15.42 16.14 -2.34
C LEU A 111 15.76 16.04 -0.86
N SER A 112 14.83 15.60 -0.01
CA SER A 112 14.97 15.70 1.44
C SER A 112 14.53 14.45 2.18
N VAL A 113 15.24 14.14 3.25
CA VAL A 113 14.90 13.10 4.23
C VAL A 113 15.20 13.64 5.61
N TYR A 114 14.32 13.35 6.56
CA TYR A 114 14.48 13.67 7.97
C TYR A 114 14.09 12.45 8.79
N LYS A 115 14.87 12.15 9.83
CA LYS A 115 14.56 11.10 10.79
C LYS A 115 15.04 11.56 12.17
N GLU A 116 14.24 11.29 13.19
CA GLU A 116 14.55 11.54 14.59
C GLU A 116 13.99 10.36 15.39
N GLU A 117 14.83 9.75 16.21
CA GLU A 117 14.50 8.58 17.03
C GLU A 117 15.01 8.82 18.45
N ILE A 118 14.21 8.43 19.44
CA ILE A 118 14.57 8.45 20.85
C ILE A 118 14.66 7.00 21.33
N PHE A 119 15.84 6.57 21.73
CA PHE A 119 16.11 5.23 22.24
C PHE A 119 16.79 5.32 23.61
N ASP A 120 16.22 4.71 24.64
CA ASP A 120 16.71 4.78 26.04
C ASP A 120 17.03 6.20 26.52
N GLY A 121 16.18 7.17 26.16
CA GLY A 121 16.34 8.58 26.50
C GLY A 121 17.43 9.32 25.71
N LYS A 122 18.16 8.64 24.81
CA LYS A 122 19.12 9.24 23.90
C LYS A 122 18.45 9.59 22.58
N LYS A 123 18.73 10.80 22.11
CA LYS A 123 18.19 11.34 20.87
C LYS A 123 19.18 11.10 19.73
N LYS A 124 18.69 10.52 18.64
CA LYS A 124 19.37 10.42 17.35
C LYS A 124 18.55 11.18 16.33
N TRP A 125 19.19 11.96 15.47
CA TRP A 125 18.47 12.59 14.38
C TRP A 125 19.36 12.79 13.18
N ASP A 126 18.76 12.82 12.01
CA ASP A 126 19.43 13.10 10.76
C ASP A 126 18.53 13.85 9.81
N PHE A 127 19.16 14.76 9.05
CA PHE A 127 18.52 15.59 8.07
C PHE A 127 19.40 15.64 6.82
N GLN A 128 18.78 15.39 5.69
CA GLN A 128 19.38 15.51 4.38
C GLN A 128 18.49 16.41 3.52
N PHE A 129 19.11 17.37 2.85
CA PHE A 129 18.51 18.18 1.80
C PHE A 129 19.57 18.33 0.71
N PHE A 130 19.51 17.50 -0.32
CA PHE A 130 20.58 17.40 -1.31
C PHE A 130 20.97 18.78 -1.87
N PRO A 131 22.27 19.16 -1.82
CA PRO A 131 23.45 18.36 -1.47
C PRO A 131 23.87 18.30 0.01
N PHE A 132 23.17 19.02 0.89
CA PHE A 132 23.51 19.17 2.31
C PHE A 132 23.01 18.01 3.16
N PHE A 133 23.75 17.68 4.21
CA PHE A 133 23.27 16.78 5.26
C PHE A 133 23.90 17.13 6.61
N THR A 134 23.19 16.78 7.68
CA THR A 134 23.62 16.98 9.06
C THR A 134 22.89 15.98 9.96
N GLY A 135 23.46 15.64 11.10
CA GLY A 135 22.81 14.76 12.06
C GLY A 135 23.64 14.53 13.31
N GLU A 136 23.04 13.78 14.22
CA GLU A 136 23.56 13.42 15.52
C GLU A 136 23.34 11.92 15.77
N THR A 137 24.41 11.25 16.18
CA THR A 137 24.39 9.83 16.55
C THR A 137 23.76 9.62 17.93
N GLU A 138 23.41 8.38 18.28
CA GLU A 138 22.93 8.02 19.62
C GLU A 138 23.97 8.36 20.72
N GLY A 139 25.25 8.39 20.36
CA GLY A 139 26.34 8.79 21.25
C GLY A 139 26.53 10.30 21.40
N GLY A 140 25.64 11.14 20.82
CA GLY A 140 25.74 12.60 20.86
C GLY A 140 26.82 13.20 19.95
N LYS A 141 27.38 12.42 19.03
CA LYS A 141 28.35 12.93 18.04
C LYS A 141 27.62 13.52 16.84
N ASN A 142 27.92 14.78 16.56
CA ASN A 142 27.41 15.50 15.41
C ASN A 142 28.25 15.21 14.15
N TYR A 143 27.60 15.22 13.00
CA TYR A 143 28.23 15.09 11.69
C TYR A 143 27.49 15.92 10.65
N SER A 144 28.19 16.35 9.61
CA SER A 144 27.60 17.16 8.53
C SER A 144 28.47 17.15 7.27
N GLY A 145 27.91 17.66 6.18
CA GLY A 145 28.64 17.82 4.93
C GLY A 145 27.83 18.42 3.78
N VAL A 146 28.53 18.67 2.68
CA VAL A 146 28.00 19.16 1.41
C VAL A 146 28.52 18.22 0.32
N PHE A 147 27.65 17.37 -0.21
CA PHE A 147 28.04 16.43 -1.25
C PHE A 147 28.15 17.14 -2.62
N PRO A 148 29.22 16.92 -3.42
CA PRO A 148 30.33 16.00 -3.21
C PRO A 148 31.59 16.65 -2.57
N LEU A 149 31.53 17.90 -2.13
CA LEU A 149 32.72 18.69 -1.75
C LEU A 149 33.44 18.17 -0.51
N PHE A 150 32.74 17.96 0.60
CA PHE A 150 33.30 17.37 1.80
C PHE A 150 32.19 16.94 2.73
N GLY A 151 32.47 15.98 3.60
CA GLY A 151 31.51 15.61 4.64
C GLY A 151 31.99 14.47 5.49
N THR A 152 31.45 14.42 6.70
CA THR A 152 31.58 13.30 7.62
C THR A 152 30.20 12.75 7.91
N LEU A 153 30.01 11.45 7.78
CA LEU A 153 28.82 10.71 8.15
C LEU A 153 29.20 9.73 9.25
N LEU A 154 28.39 9.61 10.29
CA LEU A 154 28.61 8.69 11.41
C LEU A 154 27.41 7.76 11.57
N ASP A 155 27.65 6.48 11.81
CA ASP A 155 26.64 5.43 11.96
C ASP A 155 25.63 5.39 10.78
N ARG A 156 26.15 5.48 9.55
CA ARG A 156 25.36 5.54 8.30
C ARG A 156 25.80 4.50 7.31
N TYR A 157 24.84 3.98 6.53
CA TYR A 157 25.09 3.00 5.46
C TYR A 157 25.85 1.74 5.92
N GLY A 158 25.63 1.33 7.18
CA GLY A 158 26.34 0.19 7.79
C GLY A 158 27.82 0.47 8.05
N LYS A 159 28.22 1.75 8.20
CA LYS A 159 29.56 2.20 8.53
C LYS A 159 29.52 3.04 9.80
N ASP A 160 30.54 2.86 10.64
CA ASP A 160 30.73 3.63 11.86
C ASP A 160 31.07 5.08 11.49
N GLU A 161 31.90 5.25 10.45
CA GLU A 161 32.32 6.56 9.95
C GLU A 161 32.59 6.53 8.45
N ILE A 162 32.17 7.58 7.74
CA ILE A 162 32.54 7.86 6.35
C ILE A 162 32.94 9.31 6.23
N ARG A 163 34.16 9.56 5.77
CA ARG A 163 34.65 10.89 5.39
C ARG A 163 34.89 10.94 3.89
N PHE A 164 34.59 12.06 3.26
CA PHE A 164 34.97 12.28 1.87
C PHE A 164 35.41 13.71 1.65
N TYR A 165 36.27 13.90 0.64
CA TYR A 165 36.73 15.20 0.15
C TYR A 165 36.74 15.15 -1.37
N LEU A 166 36.05 16.10 -2.00
CA LEU A 166 35.84 16.21 -3.44
C LEU A 166 35.46 14.86 -4.06
N TRP A 167 34.44 14.21 -3.53
CA TRP A 167 34.01 12.90 -4.04
C TRP A 167 33.80 12.97 -5.57
N PRO A 168 34.34 12.02 -6.36
CA PRO A 168 34.92 10.73 -5.95
C PRO A 168 36.44 10.74 -5.68
N LEU A 169 37.11 11.90 -5.62
CA LEU A 169 38.57 11.97 -5.51
C LEU A 169 39.13 11.29 -4.26
N TYR A 170 38.51 11.51 -3.09
CA TYR A 170 38.91 10.85 -1.85
C TYR A 170 37.69 10.47 -1.00
N SER A 171 37.71 9.26 -0.46
CA SER A 171 36.83 8.89 0.65
C SER A 171 37.50 7.88 1.56
N ARG A 172 37.17 7.91 2.85
CA ARG A 172 37.61 6.95 3.85
C ARG A 172 36.40 6.49 4.64
N SER A 173 36.29 5.19 4.89
CA SER A 173 35.23 4.61 5.70
C SER A 173 35.80 3.69 6.77
N ILE A 174 35.10 3.56 7.89
CA ILE A 174 35.45 2.69 9.01
C ILE A 174 34.22 1.83 9.36
N SER A 175 34.45 0.55 9.61
CA SER A 175 33.41 -0.42 9.92
C SER A 175 34.02 -1.53 10.76
N GLU A 176 33.60 -1.68 12.02
CA GLU A 176 34.06 -2.75 12.92
C GLU A 176 35.60 -2.83 13.01
N GLY A 177 36.26 -1.67 13.11
CA GLY A 177 37.73 -1.57 13.18
C GLY A 177 38.47 -1.73 11.85
N VAL A 178 37.75 -1.90 10.73
CA VAL A 178 38.33 -2.00 9.38
C VAL A 178 38.22 -0.66 8.67
N SER A 179 39.36 -0.08 8.31
CA SER A 179 39.43 1.15 7.53
C SER A 179 39.53 0.85 6.04
N THR A 180 38.76 1.55 5.22
CA THR A 180 38.86 1.48 3.75
C THR A 180 38.98 2.88 3.18
N THR A 181 40.09 3.14 2.51
CA THR A 181 40.39 4.40 1.81
C THR A 181 40.20 4.19 0.32
N ASN A 182 39.49 5.07 -0.35
CA ASN A 182 39.34 5.11 -1.81
C ASN A 182 39.98 6.39 -2.34
N LEU A 183 40.71 6.25 -3.45
CA LEU A 183 41.22 7.35 -4.25
C LEU A 183 40.62 7.23 -5.65
N LEU A 184 40.06 8.31 -6.17
CA LEU A 184 39.35 8.33 -7.46
C LEU A 184 38.36 7.16 -7.55
N TRP A 185 37.39 7.10 -6.63
CA TRP A 185 36.44 6.00 -6.60
C TRP A 185 35.77 5.82 -7.98
N PRO A 186 35.70 4.59 -8.54
CA PRO A 186 36.02 3.30 -7.91
C PRO A 186 37.45 2.77 -8.15
N PHE A 187 38.32 3.50 -8.85
CA PHE A 187 39.59 3.00 -9.41
C PHE A 187 40.55 2.46 -8.35
N PHE A 188 40.83 3.22 -7.29
CA PHE A 188 41.78 2.79 -6.26
C PHE A 188 41.10 2.64 -4.90
N SER A 189 41.39 1.55 -4.19
CA SER A 189 41.04 1.43 -2.78
C SER A 189 42.02 0.57 -2.01
N SER A 190 42.32 0.94 -0.77
CA SER A 190 43.06 0.13 0.21
C SER A 190 42.18 -0.11 1.43
N THR A 191 42.11 -1.35 1.89
CA THR A 191 41.40 -1.80 3.08
C THR A 191 42.38 -2.39 4.06
N GLU A 192 42.37 -1.89 5.29
CA GLU A 192 43.28 -2.27 6.37
C GLU A 192 42.48 -2.49 7.67
N GLY A 193 42.76 -3.60 8.35
CA GLY A 193 42.16 -3.97 9.63
C GLY A 193 42.78 -5.26 10.16
N GLU A 194 42.51 -5.60 11.41
CA GLU A 194 43.08 -6.80 12.05
C GLU A 194 42.68 -8.09 11.31
N ARG A 195 41.40 -8.17 10.91
CA ARG A 195 40.81 -9.37 10.28
C ARG A 195 40.57 -9.23 8.78
N LYS A 196 40.64 -8.02 8.22
CA LYS A 196 40.30 -7.75 6.81
C LYS A 196 41.37 -6.89 6.16
N ARG A 197 41.84 -7.30 4.99
CA ARG A 197 42.81 -6.56 4.18
C ARG A 197 42.43 -6.61 2.71
N GLY A 198 42.83 -5.63 1.93
CA GLY A 198 42.60 -5.69 0.50
C GLY A 198 43.06 -4.46 -0.24
N GLU A 199 43.33 -4.64 -1.52
CA GLU A 199 43.74 -3.59 -2.44
C GLU A 199 42.95 -3.73 -3.73
N ARG A 200 42.58 -2.60 -4.32
CA ARG A 200 41.86 -2.56 -5.59
C ARG A 200 42.49 -1.53 -6.49
N PHE A 201 42.83 -1.97 -7.69
CA PHE A 201 43.11 -1.15 -8.84
C PHE A 201 42.16 -1.54 -9.97
N TRP A 202 40.91 -1.11 -9.84
CA TRP A 202 39.87 -1.41 -10.82
C TRP A 202 40.15 -0.66 -12.13
N PRO A 203 39.95 -1.28 -13.32
CA PRO A 203 39.46 -2.64 -13.54
C PRO A 203 40.56 -3.71 -13.63
N ILE A 204 41.84 -3.37 -13.44
CA ILE A 204 42.96 -4.27 -13.76
C ILE A 204 43.12 -5.40 -12.75
N TYR A 205 43.13 -5.10 -11.46
CA TYR A 205 43.33 -6.10 -10.41
C TYR A 205 42.69 -5.67 -9.10
N GLY A 206 42.30 -6.62 -8.28
CA GLY A 206 41.99 -6.35 -6.89
C GLY A 206 41.88 -7.63 -6.10
N ARG A 207 42.31 -7.56 -4.83
CA ARG A 207 42.25 -8.66 -3.89
C ARG A 207 41.70 -8.19 -2.56
N LYS A 208 40.85 -8.99 -1.95
CA LYS A 208 40.31 -8.75 -0.62
C LYS A 208 40.32 -10.06 0.16
N GLU A 209 40.95 -10.03 1.31
CA GLU A 209 41.11 -11.16 2.20
C GLU A 209 40.45 -10.84 3.56
N GLU A 210 39.70 -11.80 4.07
CA GLU A 210 39.28 -11.87 5.45
C GLU A 210 40.00 -13.06 6.09
N VAL A 211 40.92 -12.76 7.01
CA VAL A 211 41.90 -13.70 7.52
C VAL A 211 41.22 -14.95 8.07
N GLY A 212 41.51 -16.09 7.43
CA GLY A 212 40.97 -17.39 7.81
C GLY A 212 39.54 -17.68 7.35
N VAL A 213 38.83 -16.72 6.76
CA VAL A 213 37.38 -16.85 6.43
C VAL A 213 37.14 -16.82 4.92
N SER A 214 37.70 -15.84 4.20
CA SER A 214 37.48 -15.72 2.76
C SER A 214 38.61 -15.00 2.03
N ASP A 215 38.79 -15.30 0.75
CA ASP A 215 39.72 -14.62 -0.14
C ASP A 215 39.05 -14.38 -1.49
N LYS A 216 39.15 -13.18 -2.03
CA LYS A 216 38.53 -12.79 -3.29
C LYS A 216 39.51 -12.01 -4.12
N GLU A 217 39.73 -12.44 -5.34
CA GLU A 217 40.59 -11.78 -6.31
C GLU A 217 39.90 -11.61 -7.67
N PHE A 218 40.28 -10.56 -8.40
CA PHE A 218 39.93 -10.42 -9.80
C PHE A 218 41.12 -9.91 -10.60
N PHE A 219 41.15 -10.25 -11.88
CA PHE A 219 42.08 -9.74 -12.87
C PHE A 219 41.31 -9.37 -14.14
N LEU A 220 41.56 -8.17 -14.68
CA LEU A 220 40.84 -7.59 -15.82
C LEU A 220 39.32 -7.69 -15.65
N TRP A 221 38.78 -7.08 -14.61
CA TRP A 221 37.36 -7.11 -14.28
C TRP A 221 36.49 -6.77 -15.51
N PRO A 222 35.45 -7.55 -15.83
CA PRO A 222 34.93 -8.70 -15.08
C PRO A 222 35.47 -10.07 -15.54
N ILE A 223 36.51 -10.13 -16.36
CA ILE A 223 36.94 -11.34 -17.07
C ILE A 223 37.40 -12.44 -16.12
N PHE A 224 38.42 -12.22 -15.28
CA PHE A 224 38.90 -13.26 -14.37
C PHE A 224 38.49 -12.92 -12.95
N ILE A 225 37.73 -13.81 -12.31
CA ILE A 225 37.33 -13.68 -10.90
C ILE A 225 37.58 -15.01 -10.21
N ARG A 226 38.17 -14.96 -9.02
CA ARG A 226 38.32 -16.11 -8.14
C ARG A 226 37.91 -15.72 -6.74
N GLU A 227 37.19 -16.60 -6.08
CA GLU A 227 36.70 -16.38 -4.73
C GLU A 227 36.72 -17.69 -3.97
N ARG A 228 37.18 -17.66 -2.72
CA ARG A 228 37.14 -18.77 -1.78
C ARG A 228 36.44 -18.29 -0.52
N LYS A 229 35.44 -19.02 -0.06
CA LYS A 229 34.60 -18.66 1.09
C LYS A 229 34.48 -19.80 2.08
N GLY A 230 34.32 -19.47 3.37
CA GLY A 230 34.15 -20.46 4.43
C GLY A 230 35.40 -21.29 4.66
N ILE A 231 36.58 -20.67 4.55
CA ILE A 231 37.89 -21.33 4.76
C ILE A 231 38.01 -21.87 6.19
N ASP A 232 37.30 -21.26 7.11
CA ASP A 232 37.14 -21.61 8.53
C ASP A 232 36.12 -22.73 8.79
N THR A 233 35.48 -23.27 7.75
CA THR A 233 34.45 -24.32 7.86
C THR A 233 34.92 -25.64 7.25
N ASP A 234 34.20 -26.73 7.56
CA ASP A 234 34.49 -28.07 7.02
C ASP A 234 34.15 -28.24 5.52
N ASP A 235 33.43 -27.28 4.92
CA ASP A 235 33.06 -27.29 3.51
C ASP A 235 33.33 -25.93 2.82
N PRO A 236 34.61 -25.58 2.59
CA PRO A 236 34.95 -24.35 1.90
C PRO A 236 34.46 -24.38 0.45
N VAL A 237 34.03 -23.22 -0.02
CA VAL A 237 33.48 -23.06 -1.37
C VAL A 237 34.46 -22.29 -2.23
N ASP A 238 34.92 -22.93 -3.31
CA ASP A 238 35.80 -22.37 -4.32
C ASP A 238 35.00 -21.96 -5.56
N GLU A 239 35.13 -20.70 -5.98
CA GLU A 239 34.49 -20.14 -7.17
C GLU A 239 35.55 -19.56 -8.12
N ARG A 240 35.44 -19.89 -9.41
CA ARG A 240 36.30 -19.39 -10.48
C ARG A 240 35.44 -19.00 -11.67
N MET A 241 35.75 -17.86 -12.27
CA MET A 241 35.01 -17.32 -13.40
C MET A 241 35.95 -16.75 -14.45
N ILE A 242 35.67 -17.08 -15.70
CA ILE A 242 36.20 -16.48 -16.91
C ILE A 242 34.99 -15.89 -17.66
N PHE A 243 34.59 -14.67 -17.32
CA PHE A 243 33.40 -14.04 -17.89
C PHE A 243 33.59 -13.74 -19.38
N PRO A 244 32.56 -13.95 -20.23
CA PRO A 244 31.30 -14.65 -19.96
C PRO A 244 31.36 -16.17 -20.24
N LEU A 245 32.54 -16.71 -20.55
CA LEU A 245 32.71 -18.04 -21.13
C LEU A 245 32.46 -19.19 -20.15
N TYR A 246 32.94 -19.08 -18.91
CA TYR A 246 32.90 -20.18 -17.96
C TYR A 246 32.80 -19.69 -16.51
N ARG A 247 32.01 -20.38 -15.70
CA ARG A 247 31.95 -20.19 -14.25
C ARG A 247 31.85 -21.55 -13.58
N VAL A 248 32.61 -21.76 -12.52
CA VAL A 248 32.56 -22.96 -11.70
C VAL A 248 32.53 -22.58 -10.23
N LYS A 249 31.68 -23.25 -9.46
CA LYS A 249 31.57 -23.12 -8.02
C LYS A 249 31.49 -24.52 -7.42
N GLU A 250 32.46 -24.87 -6.58
CA GLU A 250 32.69 -26.22 -6.07
C GLU A 250 32.88 -26.20 -4.56
N SER A 251 32.28 -27.17 -3.87
CA SER A 251 32.52 -27.54 -2.48
C SER A 251 32.42 -29.08 -2.37
N LYS A 252 32.64 -29.64 -1.19
CA LYS A 252 32.46 -31.07 -0.90
C LYS A 252 31.06 -31.54 -1.26
N HIS A 253 30.04 -30.74 -0.94
CA HIS A 253 28.64 -31.10 -1.14
C HIS A 253 27.98 -30.42 -2.34
N PHE A 254 28.54 -29.32 -2.85
CA PHE A 254 27.93 -28.51 -3.90
C PHE A 254 28.80 -28.40 -5.15
N GLU A 255 28.19 -28.43 -6.32
CA GLU A 255 28.88 -28.19 -7.59
C GLU A 255 27.96 -27.42 -8.56
N SER A 256 28.47 -26.36 -9.17
CA SER A 256 27.76 -25.59 -10.19
C SER A 256 28.72 -25.20 -11.30
N LYS A 257 28.41 -25.61 -12.52
CA LYS A 257 29.17 -25.31 -13.73
C LYS A 257 28.29 -24.53 -14.68
N THR A 258 28.80 -23.44 -15.22
CA THR A 258 28.10 -22.61 -16.21
C THR A 258 29.02 -22.37 -17.40
N PHE A 259 28.53 -22.68 -18.59
CA PHE A 259 29.14 -22.36 -19.86
C PHE A 259 28.36 -21.24 -20.54
N LEU A 260 29.07 -20.27 -21.13
CA LEU A 260 28.49 -19.10 -21.77
C LEU A 260 27.43 -18.45 -20.88
N TRP A 261 27.85 -17.95 -19.72
CA TRP A 261 26.96 -17.35 -18.74
C TRP A 261 26.05 -16.29 -19.41
N PRO A 262 24.73 -16.30 -19.15
CA PRO A 262 24.00 -17.13 -18.19
C PRO A 262 23.35 -18.40 -18.80
N PHE A 263 23.69 -18.78 -20.03
CA PHE A 263 22.86 -19.67 -20.84
C PHE A 263 22.88 -21.13 -20.39
N PHE A 264 24.04 -21.76 -20.25
CA PHE A 264 24.13 -23.20 -20.04
C PHE A 264 24.66 -23.50 -18.65
N SER A 265 23.82 -23.98 -17.76
CA SER A 265 24.18 -24.18 -16.35
C SER A 265 23.74 -25.56 -15.87
N HIS A 266 24.61 -26.20 -15.08
CA HIS A 266 24.31 -27.44 -14.36
C HIS A 266 24.74 -27.27 -12.91
N THR A 267 23.80 -27.46 -11.99
CA THR A 267 24.02 -27.31 -10.56
C THR A 267 23.53 -28.55 -9.83
N ILE A 268 24.36 -29.09 -8.94
CA ILE A 268 24.07 -30.23 -8.10
C ILE A 268 24.41 -29.86 -6.64
N ASP A 269 23.51 -30.16 -5.73
CA ASP A 269 23.75 -30.20 -4.29
C ASP A 269 23.51 -31.62 -3.79
N ARG A 270 24.60 -32.27 -3.38
CA ARG A 270 24.63 -33.67 -2.93
C ARG A 270 24.02 -33.84 -1.55
N ALA A 271 23.94 -32.79 -0.73
CA ALA A 271 23.38 -32.88 0.61
C ALA A 271 21.84 -32.90 0.59
N THR A 272 21.22 -32.23 -0.40
CA THR A 272 19.76 -32.11 -0.54
C THR A 272 19.19 -32.91 -1.72
N GLY A 273 20.04 -33.59 -2.48
CA GLY A 273 19.68 -34.27 -3.72
C GLY A 273 19.20 -33.30 -4.82
N PHE A 274 19.47 -32.00 -4.68
CA PHE A 274 19.02 -30.98 -5.63
C PHE A 274 19.86 -30.98 -6.90
N GLU A 275 19.19 -30.89 -8.04
CA GLU A 275 19.78 -30.82 -9.36
C GLU A 275 19.01 -29.83 -10.25
N GLN A 276 19.73 -28.98 -10.98
CA GLN A 276 19.16 -28.02 -11.92
C GLN A 276 19.95 -28.00 -13.23
N TRP A 277 19.22 -27.98 -14.34
CA TRP A 277 19.75 -27.72 -15.68
C TRP A 277 19.12 -26.47 -16.28
N ASP A 278 19.93 -25.62 -16.87
CA ASP A 278 19.53 -24.43 -17.64
C ASP A 278 20.09 -24.56 -19.08
N LEU A 279 19.23 -24.62 -20.11
CA LEU A 279 19.66 -25.02 -21.47
C LEU A 279 18.80 -24.46 -22.64
N PRO A 280 19.03 -23.24 -23.17
CA PRO A 280 19.68 -22.09 -22.56
C PRO A 280 18.70 -21.32 -21.66
N TRP A 281 19.19 -20.70 -20.60
CA TRP A 281 18.40 -19.76 -19.81
C TRP A 281 18.05 -18.49 -20.61
N PRO A 282 16.83 -17.93 -20.51
CA PRO A 282 15.70 -18.37 -19.69
C PRO A 282 14.79 -19.40 -20.39
N ILE A 283 15.09 -19.79 -21.62
CA ILE A 283 14.23 -20.59 -22.51
C ILE A 283 13.89 -21.94 -21.89
N PHE A 284 14.86 -22.73 -21.46
CA PHE A 284 14.60 -24.05 -20.87
C PHE A 284 15.31 -24.21 -19.53
N GLN A 285 14.57 -24.73 -18.55
CA GLN A 285 15.09 -25.06 -17.23
C GLN A 285 14.40 -26.32 -16.69
N THR A 286 15.16 -27.21 -16.06
CA THR A 286 14.63 -28.32 -15.26
C THR A 286 15.19 -28.27 -13.85
N LEU A 287 14.37 -28.67 -12.89
CA LEU A 287 14.64 -28.59 -11.45
C LEU A 287 14.20 -29.90 -10.82
N LYS A 288 15.07 -30.52 -10.02
CA LYS A 288 14.80 -31.75 -9.28
C LYS A 288 15.44 -31.65 -7.89
N GLY A 289 14.83 -32.29 -6.89
CA GLY A 289 15.29 -32.38 -5.51
C GLY A 289 14.40 -33.36 -4.75
N GLU A 290 14.73 -33.67 -3.49
CA GLU A 290 14.00 -34.67 -2.69
C GLU A 290 12.48 -34.42 -2.63
N ASP A 291 12.08 -33.16 -2.44
CA ASP A 291 10.68 -32.73 -2.42
C ASP A 291 10.43 -31.53 -3.36
N LEU A 292 11.18 -31.46 -4.45
CA LEU A 292 11.14 -30.33 -5.37
C LEU A 292 11.24 -30.82 -6.81
N LYS A 293 10.31 -30.40 -7.66
CA LYS A 293 10.36 -30.68 -9.10
C LYS A 293 9.86 -29.49 -9.89
N GLY A 294 10.40 -29.29 -11.07
CA GLY A 294 9.94 -28.22 -11.94
C GLY A 294 10.54 -28.32 -13.33
N MET A 295 9.83 -27.73 -14.27
CA MET A 295 10.31 -27.56 -15.64
C MET A 295 9.75 -26.25 -16.18
N ARG A 296 10.54 -25.56 -16.99
CA ARG A 296 10.15 -24.33 -17.65
C ARG A 296 10.60 -24.32 -19.09
N ILE A 297 9.70 -23.94 -19.98
CA ILE A 297 9.91 -23.58 -21.38
C ILE A 297 9.40 -22.14 -21.56
N PHE A 298 10.22 -21.14 -21.28
CA PHE A 298 9.82 -19.74 -21.32
C PHE A 298 9.73 -19.22 -22.77
N PRO A 299 8.69 -18.41 -23.11
CA PRO A 299 7.58 -17.95 -22.27
C PRO A 299 6.35 -18.87 -22.31
N LEU A 300 6.42 -20.04 -22.94
CA LEU A 300 5.25 -20.87 -23.27
C LEU A 300 4.61 -21.56 -22.06
N TYR A 301 5.41 -22.20 -21.21
CA TYR A 301 4.89 -22.98 -20.09
C TYR A 301 5.96 -23.13 -19.01
N GLY A 302 5.55 -23.19 -17.75
CA GLY A 302 6.44 -23.63 -16.69
C GLY A 302 5.67 -24.00 -15.45
N TYR A 303 6.23 -24.94 -14.68
CA TYR A 303 5.70 -25.33 -13.39
C TYR A 303 6.84 -25.60 -12.40
N LYS A 304 6.53 -25.41 -11.12
CA LYS A 304 7.39 -25.71 -9.98
C LYS A 304 6.52 -26.19 -8.84
N GLU A 305 6.82 -27.37 -8.31
CA GLU A 305 6.11 -27.99 -7.20
C GLU A 305 7.12 -28.33 -6.11
N LYS A 306 6.84 -27.93 -4.88
CA LYS A 306 7.58 -28.29 -3.67
C LYS A 306 6.61 -28.98 -2.71
N GLY A 307 6.69 -30.31 -2.64
CA GLY A 307 5.74 -31.16 -1.92
C GLY A 307 4.29 -30.75 -2.08
N ASP A 308 3.59 -30.74 -0.95
CA ASP A 308 2.22 -30.22 -0.84
C ASP A 308 2.17 -28.76 -0.38
N GLU A 309 3.32 -28.13 -0.10
CA GLU A 309 3.42 -26.75 0.40
C GLU A 309 3.22 -25.72 -0.71
N MET A 310 3.78 -25.95 -1.90
CA MET A 310 3.85 -24.92 -2.93
C MET A 310 3.74 -25.50 -4.34
N ARG A 311 2.81 -24.99 -5.13
CA ARG A 311 2.70 -25.28 -6.57
C ARG A 311 2.52 -24.00 -7.34
N ARG A 312 3.38 -23.75 -8.32
CA ARG A 312 3.36 -22.53 -9.13
C ARG A 312 3.55 -22.87 -10.59
N GLY A 313 3.01 -22.06 -11.48
CA GLY A 313 3.32 -22.16 -12.89
C GLY A 313 2.69 -21.07 -13.73
N PHE A 314 2.93 -21.15 -15.03
CA PHE A 314 2.40 -20.22 -16.00
C PHE A 314 2.13 -20.91 -17.34
N LEU A 315 1.24 -20.29 -18.11
CA LEU A 315 0.95 -20.62 -19.49
C LEU A 315 0.99 -19.31 -20.29
N LEU A 316 1.81 -19.28 -21.35
CA LEU A 316 2.04 -18.12 -22.21
C LEU A 316 2.33 -16.84 -21.39
N TYR A 317 3.43 -16.83 -20.65
CA TYR A 317 3.81 -15.69 -19.82
C TYR A 317 3.79 -14.37 -20.63
N PRO A 318 3.21 -13.26 -20.11
CA PRO A 318 2.62 -13.09 -18.78
C PRO A 318 1.09 -13.32 -18.71
N LEU A 319 0.49 -13.96 -19.72
CA LEU A 319 -0.96 -14.04 -19.91
C LEU A 319 -1.68 -14.79 -18.78
N TYR A 320 -1.16 -15.94 -18.35
CA TYR A 320 -1.76 -16.75 -17.30
C TYR A 320 -0.70 -17.32 -16.35
N GLN A 321 -0.89 -17.10 -15.05
CA GLN A 321 -0.01 -17.59 -13.99
C GLN A 321 -0.88 -18.13 -12.85
N TRP A 322 -0.46 -19.21 -12.20
CA TRP A 322 -1.10 -19.74 -11.01
C TRP A 322 -0.08 -19.97 -9.90
N GLU A 323 -0.53 -19.77 -8.68
CA GLU A 323 0.22 -19.98 -7.46
C GLU A 323 -0.73 -20.62 -6.45
N GLU A 324 -0.29 -21.70 -5.83
CA GLU A 324 -0.98 -22.41 -4.77
C GLU A 324 0.03 -22.58 -3.65
N ASP A 325 -0.28 -21.98 -2.51
CA ASP A 325 0.55 -22.08 -1.31
C ASP A 325 -0.32 -22.69 -0.20
N ARG A 326 0.22 -23.70 0.46
CA ARG A 326 -0.39 -24.37 1.61
C ARG A 326 0.58 -24.28 2.78
N LYS A 327 0.09 -23.70 3.88
CA LYS A 327 0.85 -23.62 5.13
C LYS A 327 -0.07 -24.00 6.27
N ASP A 328 0.28 -25.08 6.96
CA ASP A 328 -0.54 -25.67 8.02
C ASP A 328 -1.99 -25.91 7.53
N ASP A 329 -2.96 -25.24 8.14
CA ASP A 329 -4.38 -25.31 7.79
C ASP A 329 -4.84 -24.24 6.79
N VAL A 330 -3.95 -23.38 6.31
CA VAL A 330 -4.25 -22.28 5.39
C VAL A 330 -3.88 -22.70 3.96
N TYR A 331 -4.86 -22.63 3.07
CA TYR A 331 -4.69 -22.82 1.63
C TYR A 331 -4.99 -21.53 0.89
N GLU A 332 -4.02 -21.05 0.12
CA GLU A 332 -4.15 -19.89 -0.74
C GLU A 332 -3.95 -20.27 -2.20
N ARG A 333 -4.89 -19.86 -3.05
CA ARG A 333 -4.78 -19.96 -4.50
C ARG A 333 -4.86 -18.60 -5.14
N THR A 334 -3.84 -18.26 -5.92
CA THR A 334 -3.74 -17.02 -6.69
C THR A 334 -3.63 -17.34 -8.18
N ILE A 335 -4.44 -16.69 -9.00
CA ILE A 335 -4.32 -16.68 -10.46
C ILE A 335 -3.99 -15.25 -10.87
N ARG A 336 -3.01 -15.06 -11.75
CA ARG A 336 -2.72 -13.76 -12.38
C ARG A 336 -2.97 -13.84 -13.87
N ILE A 337 -3.61 -12.80 -14.38
CA ILE A 337 -3.94 -12.62 -15.80
C ILE A 337 -3.31 -11.32 -16.28
N LEU A 338 -2.60 -11.35 -17.40
CA LEU A 338 -1.92 -10.17 -17.98
C LEU A 338 -1.05 -9.42 -16.95
N LEU A 339 -0.34 -10.16 -16.08
CA LEU A 339 0.51 -9.67 -14.98
C LEU A 339 -0.21 -8.96 -13.82
N LEU A 340 -1.17 -8.06 -14.11
CA LEU A 340 -1.73 -7.11 -13.14
C LEU A 340 -3.11 -7.51 -12.60
N SER A 341 -3.90 -8.27 -13.38
CA SER A 341 -5.19 -8.77 -12.90
C SER A 341 -4.94 -10.01 -12.03
N ARG A 342 -5.59 -10.07 -10.87
CA ARG A 342 -5.36 -11.11 -9.86
C ARG A 342 -6.67 -11.64 -9.31
N ILE A 343 -6.77 -12.95 -9.20
CA ILE A 343 -7.86 -13.65 -8.50
C ILE A 343 -7.23 -14.43 -7.36
N ARG A 344 -7.53 -14.07 -6.12
CA ARG A 344 -7.04 -14.72 -4.90
C ARG A 344 -8.19 -15.38 -4.16
N LYS A 345 -7.98 -16.59 -3.69
CA LYS A 345 -8.91 -17.34 -2.84
C LYS A 345 -8.15 -17.91 -1.65
N GLY A 346 -8.61 -17.62 -0.43
CA GLY A 346 -8.09 -18.16 0.81
C GLY A 346 -9.09 -19.09 1.48
N LYS A 347 -8.62 -20.23 1.98
CA LYS A 347 -9.38 -21.22 2.75
C LYS A 347 -8.60 -21.61 4.00
N GLU A 348 -9.32 -21.85 5.10
CA GLU A 348 -8.79 -22.40 6.34
C GLU A 348 -9.57 -23.71 6.60
N SER A 349 -8.85 -24.84 6.80
CA SER A 349 -9.29 -26.23 6.98
C SER A 349 -10.79 -26.58 6.78
N GLN A 350 -11.09 -27.52 5.85
CA GLN A 350 -12.37 -28.21 5.54
C GLN A 350 -13.70 -27.42 5.53
N ALA A 351 -13.71 -26.13 5.87
CA ALA A 351 -14.88 -25.26 5.92
C ALA A 351 -14.81 -24.15 4.85
N ALA A 352 -15.94 -23.47 4.67
CA ALA A 352 -16.26 -22.58 3.56
C ALA A 352 -15.18 -21.51 3.22
N GLU A 353 -15.11 -21.12 1.93
CA GLU A 353 -14.25 -20.03 1.45
C GLU A 353 -14.32 -18.80 2.37
N LYS A 354 -13.21 -18.47 3.05
CA LYS A 354 -13.15 -17.39 4.04
C LYS A 354 -12.84 -16.06 3.37
N GLU A 355 -11.90 -16.06 2.42
CA GLU A 355 -11.41 -14.83 1.77
C GLU A 355 -11.39 -14.96 0.25
N ARG A 356 -11.83 -13.90 -0.44
CA ARG A 356 -11.81 -13.84 -1.91
C ARG A 356 -11.48 -12.43 -2.37
N SER A 357 -10.51 -12.30 -3.26
CA SER A 357 -10.19 -11.03 -3.92
C SER A 357 -10.15 -11.24 -5.44
N ILE A 358 -10.79 -10.34 -6.19
CA ILE A 358 -10.79 -10.31 -7.64
C ILE A 358 -10.44 -8.89 -8.06
N ARG A 359 -9.30 -8.76 -8.72
CA ARG A 359 -8.85 -7.51 -9.33
C ARG A 359 -8.71 -7.72 -10.82
N ILE A 360 -9.47 -6.94 -11.59
CA ILE A 360 -9.25 -6.83 -13.03
C ILE A 360 -8.78 -5.42 -13.28
N TRP A 361 -7.46 -5.24 -13.35
CA TRP A 361 -6.86 -3.92 -13.55
C TRP A 361 -7.05 -3.47 -15.01
N PRO A 362 -7.40 -2.20 -15.28
CA PRO A 362 -7.68 -1.09 -14.34
C PRO A 362 -9.17 -0.93 -13.98
N PHE A 363 -10.01 -1.92 -14.28
CA PHE A 363 -11.46 -1.79 -14.28
C PHE A 363 -12.12 -1.89 -12.92
N PHE A 364 -11.80 -2.90 -12.11
CA PHE A 364 -12.39 -3.03 -10.77
C PHE A 364 -11.55 -3.88 -9.82
N ASP A 365 -11.84 -3.68 -8.53
CA ASP A 365 -11.28 -4.42 -7.40
C ASP A 365 -12.45 -4.86 -6.50
N TYR A 366 -12.58 -6.16 -6.27
CA TYR A 366 -13.55 -6.80 -5.39
C TYR A 366 -12.82 -7.56 -4.30
N GLU A 367 -13.23 -7.38 -3.06
CA GLU A 367 -12.66 -8.06 -1.90
C GLU A 367 -13.77 -8.53 -0.97
N LYS A 368 -13.59 -9.74 -0.45
CA LYS A 368 -14.40 -10.34 0.60
C LYS A 368 -13.48 -10.83 1.70
N ASP A 369 -13.64 -10.24 2.87
CA ASP A 369 -12.85 -10.54 4.07
C ASP A 369 -13.46 -11.74 4.83
N ALA A 370 -12.66 -12.33 5.73
CA ALA A 370 -13.05 -13.47 6.55
C ALA A 370 -14.31 -13.25 7.41
N ILE A 371 -14.59 -12.00 7.78
CA ILE A 371 -15.76 -11.60 8.58
C ILE A 371 -17.02 -11.49 7.70
N GLY A 372 -16.89 -11.66 6.39
CA GLY A 372 -17.98 -11.53 5.42
C GLY A 372 -18.23 -10.10 4.94
N GLN A 373 -17.32 -9.17 5.25
CA GLN A 373 -17.34 -7.82 4.66
C GLN A 373 -16.96 -7.92 3.18
N GLU A 374 -17.78 -7.35 2.31
CA GLU A 374 -17.53 -7.30 0.87
C GLU A 374 -17.35 -5.84 0.43
N LYS A 375 -16.38 -5.58 -0.44
CA LYS A 375 -16.09 -4.26 -1.02
C LYS A 375 -15.87 -4.41 -2.51
N LEU A 376 -16.50 -3.55 -3.31
CA LEU A 376 -16.31 -3.46 -4.75
C LEU A 376 -16.03 -2.00 -5.11
N SER A 377 -14.96 -1.76 -5.86
CA SER A 377 -14.58 -0.45 -6.38
C SER A 377 -14.38 -0.53 -7.89
N ILE A 378 -14.97 0.40 -8.65
CA ILE A 378 -14.77 0.53 -10.10
C ILE A 378 -13.75 1.65 -10.38
N LEU A 379 -12.95 1.48 -11.45
CA LEU A 379 -11.80 2.28 -11.87
C LEU A 379 -10.63 2.24 -10.88
N TYR A 380 -10.07 1.03 -10.69
CA TYR A 380 -8.86 0.80 -9.91
C TYR A 380 -7.60 1.07 -10.76
N LEU A 381 -7.31 2.35 -11.03
CA LEU A 381 -6.31 2.76 -12.03
C LEU A 381 -4.86 2.40 -11.66
N LEU A 382 -4.50 2.32 -10.38
CA LEU A 382 -3.14 1.99 -9.96
C LEU A 382 -3.07 0.49 -9.61
N PRO A 383 -2.12 -0.29 -10.13
CA PRO A 383 -2.10 -1.74 -9.92
C PRO A 383 -1.64 -2.15 -8.50
N PHE A 384 -1.16 -1.19 -7.72
CA PHE A 384 -0.62 -1.39 -6.38
C PHE A 384 -1.63 -0.97 -5.31
N LYS A 385 -1.78 -1.81 -4.29
CA LYS A 385 -2.58 -1.50 -3.12
C LYS A 385 -1.66 -0.99 -2.02
N GLU A 386 -1.61 0.32 -1.87
CA GLU A 386 -0.82 0.98 -0.84
C GLU A 386 -1.71 1.97 -0.10
N GLU A 387 -1.69 1.94 1.23
CA GLU A 387 -2.65 2.73 2.02
C GLU A 387 -2.59 4.23 1.74
N GLY A 388 -1.40 4.78 1.45
CA GLY A 388 -1.25 6.20 1.11
C GLY A 388 -1.95 6.55 -0.21
N LEU A 389 -1.81 5.70 -1.23
CA LEU A 389 -2.54 5.85 -2.50
C LEU A 389 -4.06 5.72 -2.27
N GLU A 390 -4.47 4.77 -1.44
CA GLU A 390 -5.87 4.51 -1.07
C GLU A 390 -6.54 5.70 -0.38
N ARG A 391 -5.77 6.49 0.37
CA ARG A 391 -6.23 7.73 1.01
C ARG A 391 -6.21 8.94 0.08
N ASN A 392 -5.16 9.09 -0.74
CA ASN A 392 -4.90 10.32 -1.51
C ASN A 392 -5.46 10.29 -2.94
N LEU A 393 -5.19 9.22 -3.69
CA LEU A 393 -5.41 9.18 -5.15
C LEU A 393 -6.65 8.37 -5.52
N PHE A 394 -6.80 7.16 -4.99
CA PHE A 394 -7.94 6.30 -5.36
C PHE A 394 -9.32 6.95 -5.16
N PRO A 395 -9.58 7.77 -4.12
CA PRO A 395 -10.87 8.45 -3.99
C PRO A 395 -11.21 9.35 -5.18
N LEU A 396 -10.22 9.87 -5.92
CA LEU A 396 -10.43 10.69 -7.12
C LEU A 396 -10.88 9.89 -8.34
N PHE A 397 -10.68 8.58 -8.35
CA PHE A 397 -10.97 7.71 -9.49
C PHE A 397 -12.13 6.74 -9.24
N ARG A 398 -12.43 6.46 -7.96
CA ARG A 398 -13.51 5.57 -7.54
C ARG A 398 -14.88 6.17 -7.83
N ILE A 399 -15.34 5.95 -9.06
CA ILE A 399 -16.67 6.40 -9.52
C ILE A 399 -17.80 5.56 -8.95
N PHE A 400 -17.54 4.32 -8.55
CA PHE A 400 -18.54 3.45 -7.95
C PHE A 400 -17.89 2.64 -6.83
N ARG A 401 -18.57 2.63 -5.68
CA ARG A 401 -18.20 1.86 -4.52
C ARG A 401 -19.44 1.16 -3.98
N TRP A 402 -19.31 -0.14 -3.78
CA TRP A 402 -20.33 -0.94 -3.12
C TRP A 402 -19.69 -1.66 -1.94
N GLU A 403 -20.31 -1.55 -0.78
CA GLU A 403 -19.82 -2.17 0.44
C GLU A 403 -20.96 -2.91 1.12
N LYS A 404 -20.67 -4.09 1.62
CA LYS A 404 -21.61 -4.89 2.39
C LYS A 404 -20.91 -5.31 3.66
N ASP A 405 -21.45 -4.84 4.78
CA ASP A 405 -21.01 -5.23 6.10
C ASP A 405 -22.14 -6.03 6.76
N PRO A 406 -21.87 -7.24 7.28
CA PRO A 406 -22.88 -8.06 7.94
C PRO A 406 -23.61 -7.36 9.10
N LYS A 407 -22.96 -6.41 9.79
CA LYS A 407 -23.53 -5.65 10.90
C LYS A 407 -24.13 -4.32 10.45
N ARG A 408 -23.53 -3.64 9.46
CA ARG A 408 -23.93 -2.28 9.06
C ARG A 408 -24.88 -2.23 7.86
N GLY A 409 -25.08 -3.35 7.18
CA GLY A 409 -25.90 -3.47 5.98
C GLY A 409 -25.11 -3.21 4.69
N THR A 410 -25.82 -2.83 3.64
CA THR A 410 -25.25 -2.56 2.31
C THR A 410 -25.24 -1.07 2.03
N SER A 411 -24.10 -0.56 1.56
CA SER A 411 -23.90 0.80 1.11
C SER A 411 -23.50 0.82 -0.36
N THR A 412 -24.05 1.75 -1.12
CA THR A 412 -23.70 1.99 -2.53
C THR A 412 -23.49 3.48 -2.72
N ASP A 413 -22.35 3.84 -3.30
CA ASP A 413 -21.98 5.20 -3.65
C ASP A 413 -21.58 5.24 -5.13
N LEU A 414 -22.19 6.15 -5.89
CA LEU A 414 -21.88 6.41 -7.29
C LEU A 414 -21.56 7.90 -7.46
N LEU A 415 -20.50 8.17 -8.21
CA LEU A 415 -19.93 9.49 -8.53
C LEU A 415 -19.75 10.35 -7.28
N TRP A 416 -19.14 9.83 -6.22
CA TRP A 416 -18.88 10.56 -4.97
C TRP A 416 -20.18 11.07 -4.32
N GLY A 417 -21.19 10.22 -4.31
CA GLY A 417 -22.48 10.48 -3.70
C GLY A 417 -23.50 11.22 -4.55
N PHE A 418 -23.35 11.26 -5.88
CA PHE A 418 -24.46 11.62 -6.76
C PHE A 418 -25.63 10.68 -6.54
N TYR A 419 -25.36 9.37 -6.47
CA TYR A 419 -26.32 8.39 -5.98
C TYR A 419 -25.75 7.70 -4.75
N LYS A 420 -26.52 7.73 -3.66
CA LYS A 420 -26.22 7.00 -2.43
C LYS A 420 -27.38 6.10 -2.09
N ARG A 421 -27.09 4.86 -1.69
CA ARG A 421 -28.06 3.96 -1.09
C ARG A 421 -27.47 3.28 0.12
N VAL A 422 -28.18 3.34 1.23
CA VAL A 422 -27.85 2.63 2.48
C VAL A 422 -29.05 1.78 2.85
N LYS A 423 -28.85 0.46 2.84
CA LYS A 423 -29.85 -0.53 3.20
C LYS A 423 -29.38 -1.29 4.45
N ARG A 424 -30.11 -1.14 5.55
CA ARG A 424 -29.97 -1.90 6.80
C ARG A 424 -31.19 -2.82 6.97
N GLU A 425 -31.24 -3.63 8.03
CA GLU A 425 -32.32 -4.62 8.24
C GLU A 425 -33.72 -3.99 8.19
N GLU A 426 -33.93 -2.85 8.86
CA GLU A 426 -35.24 -2.20 8.95
C GLU A 426 -35.35 -0.88 8.17
N THR A 427 -34.24 -0.40 7.59
CA THR A 427 -34.18 0.90 6.90
C THR A 427 -33.59 0.76 5.51
N ASP A 428 -34.28 1.28 4.49
CA ASP A 428 -33.75 1.44 3.14
C ASP A 428 -33.83 2.91 2.78
N SER A 429 -32.67 3.52 2.56
CA SER A 429 -32.55 4.92 2.18
C SER A 429 -31.77 5.03 0.91
N TRP A 430 -32.27 5.80 -0.04
CA TRP A 430 -31.52 6.16 -1.23
C TRP A 430 -31.78 7.61 -1.60
N GLU A 431 -30.78 8.24 -2.21
CA GLU A 431 -30.88 9.60 -2.69
C GLU A 431 -30.11 9.79 -3.99
N ILE A 432 -30.63 10.67 -4.83
CA ILE A 432 -29.96 11.22 -6.00
C ILE A 432 -29.65 12.68 -5.68
N ALA A 433 -28.44 12.92 -5.19
CA ALA A 433 -27.89 14.24 -4.88
C ALA A 433 -28.88 15.11 -4.07
N HIS A 434 -29.09 16.34 -4.53
CA HIS A 434 -30.08 17.27 -3.99
C HIS A 434 -31.45 17.12 -4.64
N LEU A 435 -31.65 16.21 -5.61
CA LEU A 435 -32.85 16.15 -6.45
C LEU A 435 -33.98 15.37 -5.79
N ILE A 436 -33.71 14.13 -5.36
CA ILE A 436 -34.71 13.25 -4.77
C ILE A 436 -34.06 12.38 -3.69
N GLY A 437 -34.79 12.16 -2.60
CA GLY A 437 -34.41 11.22 -1.55
C GLY A 437 -35.61 10.44 -1.09
N MET A 438 -35.42 9.15 -0.84
CA MET A 438 -36.42 8.26 -0.28
C MET A 438 -35.85 7.58 0.94
N LYS A 439 -36.61 7.58 2.04
CA LYS A 439 -36.32 6.80 3.23
C LYS A 439 -37.52 5.93 3.56
N ARG A 440 -37.29 4.64 3.67
CA ARG A 440 -38.26 3.66 4.14
C ARG A 440 -37.78 3.08 5.46
N GLU A 441 -38.66 3.04 6.44
CA GLU A 441 -38.40 2.51 7.77
C GLU A 441 -39.64 1.73 8.21
N ARG A 442 -39.59 0.40 8.16
CA ARG A 442 -40.77 -0.48 8.33
C ARG A 442 -41.95 -0.05 7.42
N ASP A 443 -43.04 0.46 8.01
CA ASP A 443 -44.24 0.97 7.33
C ASP A 443 -44.18 2.47 6.99
N ARG A 444 -43.18 3.17 7.52
CA ARG A 444 -42.95 4.60 7.25
C ARG A 444 -42.23 4.77 5.93
N LYS A 445 -42.78 5.65 5.08
CA LYS A 445 -42.17 6.07 3.83
C LYS A 445 -42.05 7.58 3.82
N ALA A 446 -40.87 8.10 3.57
CA ALA A 446 -40.63 9.52 3.35
C ALA A 446 -39.99 9.73 1.98
N ILE A 447 -40.59 10.59 1.15
CA ILE A 447 -40.04 11.01 -0.14
C ILE A 447 -39.81 12.52 -0.05
N SER A 448 -38.61 12.95 -0.42
CA SER A 448 -38.18 14.34 -0.42
C SER A 448 -37.70 14.72 -1.81
N LEU A 449 -38.27 15.76 -2.40
CA LEU A 449 -37.77 16.38 -3.64
C LEU A 449 -37.09 17.71 -3.30
N PHE A 450 -36.00 18.00 -3.99
CA PHE A 450 -35.20 19.21 -3.81
C PHE A 450 -34.87 19.50 -2.33
N LYS A 451 -34.45 18.44 -1.62
CA LYS A 451 -34.12 18.45 -0.17
C LYS A 451 -35.22 19.01 0.75
N GLY A 452 -36.49 18.88 0.38
CA GLY A 452 -37.62 19.13 1.26
C GLY A 452 -38.56 20.24 0.79
N LEU A 453 -38.32 20.76 -0.42
CA LEU A 453 -39.26 21.61 -1.16
C LEU A 453 -40.61 20.92 -1.31
N PHE A 454 -40.57 19.62 -1.60
CA PHE A 454 -41.72 18.73 -1.48
C PHE A 454 -41.33 17.58 -0.57
N LEU A 455 -42.06 17.40 0.52
CA LEU A 455 -41.84 16.31 1.46
C LEU A 455 -43.15 15.56 1.66
N TYR A 456 -43.16 14.32 1.18
CA TYR A 456 -44.23 13.37 1.42
C TYR A 456 -43.82 12.41 2.53
N LYS A 457 -44.66 12.19 3.54
CA LYS A 457 -44.47 11.15 4.55
C LYS A 457 -45.74 10.33 4.68
N SER A 458 -45.61 9.02 4.77
CA SER A 458 -46.70 8.09 5.08
C SER A 458 -46.28 7.15 6.19
N ASP A 459 -47.18 6.84 7.11
CA ASP A 459 -46.98 5.90 8.23
C ASP A 459 -47.96 4.71 8.13
N GLY A 460 -48.34 4.33 6.90
CA GLY A 460 -49.31 3.26 6.62
C GLY A 460 -50.79 3.61 6.89
N LYS A 461 -51.07 4.40 7.94
CA LYS A 461 -52.42 4.86 8.31
C LYS A 461 -52.73 6.27 7.80
N GLU A 462 -51.74 7.15 7.92
CA GLU A 462 -51.84 8.55 7.52
C GLU A 462 -50.74 8.89 6.53
N ALA A 463 -51.04 9.85 5.65
CA ALA A 463 -50.08 10.48 4.77
C ALA A 463 -50.11 12.00 4.97
N ASN A 464 -48.95 12.62 4.89
CA ASN A 464 -48.80 14.06 4.90
C ASN A 464 -47.90 14.55 3.76
N LEU A 465 -48.26 15.69 3.19
CA LEU A 465 -47.49 16.41 2.19
C LEU A 465 -47.18 17.81 2.72
N ARG A 466 -45.92 18.20 2.65
CA ARG A 466 -45.45 19.55 2.96
C ARG A 466 -44.82 20.16 1.73
N LEU A 467 -45.21 21.41 1.45
CA LEU A 467 -44.79 22.18 0.28
C LEU A 467 -43.98 23.41 0.73
N PHE A 468 -42.98 23.78 -0.05
CA PHE A 468 -42.20 25.03 0.07
C PHE A 468 -41.62 25.30 1.47
N TYR A 469 -41.26 24.26 2.22
CA TYR A 469 -40.79 24.38 3.61
C TYR A 469 -41.79 25.05 4.58
N LEU A 470 -43.04 25.25 4.15
CA LEU A 470 -44.06 25.92 4.95
C LEU A 470 -44.50 25.03 6.13
N PRO A 471 -44.94 25.62 7.26
CA PRO A 471 -45.40 24.87 8.42
C PRO A 471 -46.70 24.08 8.13
N PHE A 472 -47.45 24.46 7.10
CA PHE A 472 -48.69 23.83 6.69
C PHE A 472 -48.44 22.43 6.09
N ARG A 473 -49.20 21.43 6.54
CA ARG A 473 -49.13 20.05 6.06
C ARG A 473 -50.51 19.61 5.59
N LEU A 474 -50.63 19.22 4.33
CA LEU A 474 -51.79 18.51 3.82
C LEU A 474 -51.76 17.11 4.41
N ARG A 475 -52.76 16.71 5.20
CA ARG A 475 -52.84 15.38 5.82
C ARG A 475 -54.08 14.65 5.30
N TRP A 476 -53.96 13.36 5.06
CA TRP A 476 -55.10 12.50 4.77
C TRP A 476 -54.88 11.11 5.37
N SER A 477 -55.95 10.49 5.82
CA SER A 477 -55.97 9.14 6.40
C SER A 477 -56.51 8.15 5.39
N TYR A 478 -55.92 6.96 5.31
CA TYR A 478 -56.52 5.84 4.61
C TYR A 478 -57.60 5.26 5.52
N GLY A 479 -58.81 5.80 5.45
CA GLY A 479 -59.95 5.26 6.18
C GLY A 479 -60.29 3.87 5.68
N ASN A 480 -60.37 2.89 6.59
CA ASN A 480 -61.16 1.68 6.34
C ASN A 480 -62.58 2.15 6.03
N ALA A 481 -63.06 1.90 4.82
CA ALA A 481 -64.49 1.94 4.56
C ALA A 481 -65.12 0.83 5.40
N GLU A 482 -65.80 1.18 6.48
CA GLU A 482 -66.75 0.26 7.12
C GLU A 482 -67.76 -0.17 6.05
N PRO A 483 -68.02 -1.48 5.87
CA PRO A 483 -69.15 -1.89 5.05
C PRO A 483 -70.43 -1.30 5.65
N PRO A 484 -71.37 -0.82 4.83
CA PRO A 484 -72.61 -0.25 5.33
C PRO A 484 -73.34 -1.28 6.20
N PRO A 485 -74.06 -0.84 7.26
CA PRO A 485 -74.81 -1.76 8.10
C PRO A 485 -75.82 -2.50 7.24
N GLN A 486 -75.77 -3.83 7.28
CA GLN A 486 -76.83 -4.69 6.74
C GLN A 486 -78.08 -4.42 7.57
N GLN A 487 -79.09 -3.81 6.94
CA GLN A 487 -80.47 -3.82 7.43
C GLN A 487 -81.15 -5.12 7.07
#